data_AF-A0A2E6MWE6-F1
#
_entry.id   AF-A0A2E6MWE6-F1
#
_cell.length_a   1.000
_cell.length_b   1.000
_cell.length_c   1.000
_cell.angle_alpha   90.00
_cell.angle_beta   90.00
_cell.angle_gamma   90.00
#
_symmetry.space_group_name_H-M   'P 1'
#
loop_
_entity.id
_entity.type
_entity.pdbx_description
1 polymer ?
#
loop_
_entity_poly.entity_id
_entity_poly.type
_entity_poly.pdbx_seq_one_letter_code
_entity_poly.pdbx_strand_id
1 'polypeptide(L)' 'MAKSYMQLQESEGHLLAAASRLYSAFYASGLYDGSNERELMKKAIKETIQMANAIDAAVIADSEVE' A
#
# COMPACT_ATOMS: atom_id res chain seq x y z
N MET A 1 -3.47 -32.05 -0.70
CA MET A 1 -3.31 -30.84 0.14
C MET A 1 -3.62 -29.62 -0.72
N ALA A 2 -4.46 -28.71 -0.23
CA ALA A 2 -5.09 -27.66 -1.01
C ALA A 2 -4.07 -26.67 -1.60
N LYS A 3 -4.09 -26.50 -2.93
CA LYS A 3 -3.44 -25.39 -3.62
C LYS A 3 -4.25 -24.13 -3.30
N SER A 4 -3.85 -23.40 -2.27
CA SER A 4 -4.37 -22.05 -2.04
C SER A 4 -3.73 -21.15 -3.09
N TYR A 5 -4.37 -21.03 -4.25
CA TYR A 5 -4.05 -19.95 -5.16
C TYR A 5 -4.56 -18.68 -4.50
N MET A 6 -3.67 -17.92 -3.88
CA MET A 6 -4.01 -16.64 -3.27
C MET A 6 -4.62 -15.74 -4.36
N GLN A 7 -5.93 -15.60 -4.34
CA GLN A 7 -6.68 -14.70 -5.21
C GLN A 7 -7.00 -13.45 -4.41
N LEU A 8 -6.31 -12.36 -4.74
CA LEU A 8 -6.66 -11.03 -4.27
C LEU A 8 -7.71 -10.45 -5.19
N GLN A 9 -8.60 -9.62 -4.64
CA GLN A 9 -9.41 -8.72 -5.46
C GLN A 9 -8.49 -7.77 -6.22
N GLU A 10 -8.96 -7.24 -7.35
CA GLU A 10 -8.16 -6.35 -8.19
C GLU A 10 -7.64 -5.12 -7.42
N SER A 11 -8.51 -4.50 -6.62
CA SER A 11 -8.17 -3.38 -5.73
C SER A 11 -7.11 -3.75 -4.69
N GLU A 12 -7.23 -4.94 -4.08
CA GLU A 12 -6.24 -5.47 -3.13
C GLU A 12 -4.88 -5.70 -3.82
N GLY A 13 -4.89 -6.16 -5.07
CA GLY A 13 -3.69 -6.31 -5.89
C GLY A 13 -2.99 -4.98 -6.17
N HIS A 14 -3.76 -3.92 -6.50
CA HIS A 14 -3.20 -2.58 -6.69
C HIS A 14 -2.61 -2.00 -5.41
N LEU A 15 -3.32 -2.14 -4.28
CA LEU A 15 -2.83 -1.70 -2.98
C LEU A 15 -1.57 -2.47 -2.57
N LEU A 16 -1.53 -3.78 -2.78
CA LEU A 16 -0.33 -4.59 -2.51
C LEU A 16 0.86 -4.13 -3.37
N ALA A 17 0.64 -3.86 -4.66
CA ALA A 17 1.68 -3.39 -5.56
C ALA A 17 2.20 -1.99 -5.20
N ALA A 18 1.36 -1.10 -4.67
CA ALA A 18 1.79 0.21 -4.18
C ALA A 18 2.52 0.10 -2.84
N ALA A 19 1.97 -0.66 -1.88
CA ALA A 19 2.58 -0.87 -0.57
C ALA A 19 3.93 -1.58 -0.66
N SER A 20 4.11 -2.51 -1.61
CA SER A 20 5.41 -3.18 -1.81
C SER A 20 6.51 -2.19 -2.19
N ARG A 21 6.21 -1.18 -3.01
CA ARG A 21 7.17 -0.13 -3.39
C ARG A 21 7.59 0.73 -2.19
N LEU A 22 6.64 1.12 -1.34
CA LEU A 22 6.94 1.84 -0.09
C LEU A 22 7.78 0.98 0.85
N TYR A 23 7.42 -0.29 1.03
CA TYR A 23 8.18 -1.20 1.88
C TYR A 23 9.61 -1.40 1.37
N SER A 24 9.81 -1.56 0.05
CA SER A 24 11.13 -1.61 -0.56
C SER A 24 11.93 -0.33 -0.34
N ALA A 25 11.29 0.85 -0.37
CA ALA A 25 11.95 2.11 -0.06
C ALA A 25 12.38 2.20 1.41
N PHE A 26 11.59 1.70 2.35
CA PHE A 26 12.00 1.61 3.77
C PHE A 26 13.22 0.71 3.94
N TYR A 27 13.26 -0.42 3.23
CA TYR A 27 14.43 -1.29 3.24
C TYR A 27 15.67 -0.59 2.69
N ALA A 28 15.56 0.06 1.52
CA ALA A 28 16.68 0.73 0.85
C ALA A 28 17.19 1.97 1.61
N SER A 29 16.35 2.61 2.42
CA SER A 29 16.71 3.78 3.24
C SER A 29 17.34 3.42 4.60
N GLY A 30 17.50 2.13 4.91
CA GLY A 30 18.06 1.68 6.18
C GLY A 30 17.11 1.79 7.37
N LEU A 31 15.81 1.97 7.13
CA LEU A 31 14.79 1.90 8.19
C LEU A 31 14.57 0.48 8.71
N TYR A 32 14.98 -0.53 7.94
CA TYR A 32 14.92 -1.92 8.34
C TYR A 32 16.10 -2.30 9.26
N ASP A 33 15.80 -2.83 10.45
CA ASP A 33 16.80 -3.14 11.48
C ASP A 33 17.02 -4.66 11.71
N GLY A 34 16.35 -5.52 10.95
CA GLY A 34 16.42 -6.97 11.15
C GLY A 34 15.34 -7.55 12.06
N SER A 35 14.51 -6.70 12.69
CA SER A 35 13.48 -7.11 13.64
C SER A 35 12.13 -6.42 13.47
N ASN A 36 12.06 -5.39 12.61
CA ASN A 36 10.91 -4.51 12.43
C ASN A 36 10.13 -4.72 11.12
N GLU A 37 10.26 -5.87 10.45
CA GLU A 37 9.59 -6.19 9.17
C GLU A 37 8.08 -5.96 9.27
N ARG A 38 7.46 -6.46 10.34
CA ARG A 38 6.00 -6.40 10.53
C ARG A 38 5.52 -4.96 10.71
N GLU A 39 6.31 -4.13 11.38
CA GLU A 39 5.97 -2.74 11.62
C GLU A 39 6.09 -1.91 10.34
N LEU A 40 7.19 -2.11 9.60
CA LEU A 40 7.41 -1.47 8.31
C LEU A 40 6.38 -1.89 7.26
N MET A 41 5.97 -3.17 7.21
CA MET A 41 4.90 -3.63 6.33
C MET A 41 3.57 -2.95 6.67
N LYS A 42 3.19 -2.90 7.95
CA LYS A 42 1.97 -2.20 8.40
C LYS A 42 2.01 -0.71 8.05
N LYS A 43 3.17 -0.08 8.22
CA LYS A 43 3.38 1.32 7.87
C LYS A 43 3.19 1.56 6.37
N ALA A 44 3.80 0.74 5.52
CA ALA A 44 3.69 0.86 4.07
C ALA A 44 2.24 0.71 3.58
N ILE A 45 1.50 -0.25 4.13
CA ILE A 45 0.07 -0.43 3.82
C ILE A 45 -0.74 0.80 4.26
N LYS A 46 -0.53 1.28 5.49
CA LYS A 46 -1.25 2.44 6.02
C LYS A 46 -1.02 3.69 5.17
N GLU A 47 0.22 3.98 4.82
CA GLU A 47 0.56 5.13 3.99
C GLU A 47 0.01 5.01 2.57
N THR A 48 0.00 3.80 1.99
CA THR A 48 -0.65 3.54 0.70
C THR A 48 -2.14 3.86 0.74
N ILE A 49 -2.86 3.44 1.79
CA ILE A 49 -4.29 3.75 1.96
C ILE A 49 -4.50 5.26 2.10
N GLN A 50 -3.62 5.94 2.84
CA GLN A 50 -3.69 7.41 2.96
C GLN A 50 -3.51 8.10 1.61
N MET A 51 -2.57 7.63 0.78
CA MET A 51 -2.39 8.14 -0.59
C MET A 51 -3.62 7.88 -1.46
N ALA A 52 -4.20 6.67 -1.40
CA ALA A 52 -5.39 6.32 -2.15
C ALA A 52 -6.57 7.23 -1.78
N ASN A 53 -6.81 7.44 -0.48
CA ASN A 53 -7.88 8.34 -0.01
C ASN A 53 -7.63 9.80 -0.39
N ALA A 54 -6.37 10.25 -0.40
CA ALA A 54 -6.03 11.62 -0.81
C ALA A 54 -6.27 11.84 -2.31
N ILE A 55 -5.97 10.84 -3.15
CA ILE A 55 -6.27 10.87 -4.59
C ILE A 55 -7.78 10.89 -4.80
N ASP A 56 -8.52 10.00 -4.14
CA ASP A 56 -9.98 9.93 -4.24
C ASP A 56 -10.64 11.27 -3.87
N ALA A 57 -10.22 11.87 -2.74
CA ALA A 57 -10.70 13.18 -2.33
C ALA A 57 -10.35 14.30 -3.34
N ALA A 58 -9.16 14.27 -3.94
CA ALA A 58 -8.76 15.25 -4.93
C ALA A 58 -9.57 15.12 -6.23
N VAL A 59 -9.84 13.89 -6.68
CA VAL A 59 -10.64 13.62 -7.87
C VAL A 59 -12.11 14.03 -7.67
N ILE A 60 -12.69 13.71 -6.51
CA ILE A 60 -14.07 14.12 -6.17
C ILE A 60 -14.17 15.65 -6.14
N ALA A 61 -13.23 16.32 -5.45
CA ALA A 61 -13.22 17.77 -5.37
C ALA A 61 -13.12 18.44 -6.75
N ASP A 62 -12.36 17.88 -7.69
CA ASP A 62 -12.26 18.38 -9.06
C ASP A 62 -13.57 18.18 -9.85
N SER A 63 -14.26 17.07 -9.61
CA SER A 63 -15.56 16.77 -10.25
C SER A 63 -16.76 17.57 -9.71
N GLU A 64 -16.63 18.23 -8.55
CA GLU A 64 -17.68 19.08 -7.96
C GLU A 64 -17.63 20.55 -8.43
N VAL A 65 -16.63 20.93 -9.25
CA VAL A 65 -16.46 22.31 -9.75
C VAL A 65 -17.16 22.56 -11.11
N GLU A 66 -17.89 21.58 -11.65
CA GLU A 66 -18.75 21.75 -12.84
C GLU A 66 -20.18 22.18 -12.51
#